data_AF-A0A2V6JH81-F1
#
_entry.id   AF-A0A2V6JH81-F1
#
_cell.length_a   1.000
_cell.length_b   1.000
_cell.length_c   1.000
_cell.angle_alpha   90.00
_cell.angle_beta   90.00
_cell.angle_gamma   90.00
#
_symmetry.space_group_name_H-M   'P 1'
#
loop_
_entity.id
_entity.type
_entity.pdbx_description
1 polymer ?
#
loop_
_entity_poly.entity_id
_entity_poly.type
_entity_poly.pdbx_seq_one_letter_code
_entity_poly.pdbx_strand_id
1 'polypeptide(L)' 'MADLHALLSDAGEAGPYVLVGHSYGALIVRLYASTYPKEVSGLVLNDALSEGLQDAETPEE' A
#
# COMPACT_ATOMS: atom_id res chain seq x y z
N MET A 1 6.71 7.98 2.03
CA MET A 1 5.27 8.23 2.30
C MET A 1 4.93 9.71 2.13
N ALA A 2 5.79 10.62 2.61
CA ALA A 2 5.61 12.07 2.41
C ALA A 2 5.30 12.46 0.96
N ASP A 3 5.98 11.85 -0.02
CA ASP A 3 5.76 12.17 -1.44
C ASP A 3 4.35 11.78 -1.91
N LEU A 4 3.87 10.58 -1.59
CA LEU A 4 2.51 10.15 -1.95
C LEU A 4 1.44 11.00 -1.26
N HIS A 5 1.64 11.32 0.01
CA HIS A 5 0.72 12.17 0.76
C HIS A 5 0.67 13.60 0.18
N ALA A 6 1.83 14.16 -0.16
CA ALA A 6 1.93 15.47 -0.80
C ALA A 6 1.26 15.46 -2.19
N LEU A 7 1.50 14.44 -3.01
CA LEU A 7 0.89 14.31 -4.33
C LEU A 7 -0.64 14.25 -4.26
N LEU A 8 -1.20 13.46 -3.34
CA LEU A 8 -2.65 13.38 -3.15
C LEU A 8 -3.24 14.73 -2.71
N SER A 9 -2.56 15.43 -1.78
CA SER A 9 -2.98 16.76 -1.35
C SER A 9 -2.90 17.80 -2.47
N ASP A 10 -1.83 17.78 -3.28
CA ASP A 10 -1.61 18.76 -4.35
C ASP A 10 -2.56 18.51 -5.53
N ALA A 11 -2.91 17.25 -5.77
CA ALA A 11 -3.97 16.87 -6.71
C ALA A 11 -5.38 17.24 -6.21
N GLY A 12 -5.53 17.64 -4.94
CA GLY A 12 -6.82 17.97 -4.34
C GLY A 12 -7.72 16.76 -4.08
N GLU A 13 -7.14 15.56 -4.02
CA GLU A 13 -7.88 14.33 -3.75
C GLU A 13 -8.37 14.35 -2.31
N ALA A 14 -9.67 14.21 -2.11
CA ALA A 14 -10.29 14.20 -0.79
C ALA A 14 -10.51 12.76 -0.33
N GLY A 15 -9.84 12.39 0.77
CA GLY A 15 -10.03 11.09 1.41
C GLY A 15 -11.42 10.89 2.05
N PRO A 16 -11.69 9.70 2.58
CA PRO A 16 -10.76 8.58 2.69
C PRO A 16 -10.60 7.77 1.39
N TYR A 17 -9.38 7.31 1.11
CA TYR A 17 -9.00 6.64 -0.13
C TYR A 17 -9.27 5.13 -0.09
N VAL A 18 -9.57 4.57 -1.27
CA VAL A 18 -9.35 3.14 -1.54
C VAL A 18 -8.08 3.03 -2.38
N LEU A 19 -7.01 2.50 -1.80
CA LEU A 19 -5.73 2.39 -2.48
C LEU A 19 -5.56 1.02 -3.13
N VAL A 20 -5.15 1.01 -4.40
CA VAL A 20 -4.87 -0.23 -5.14
C VAL A 20 -3.36 -0.39 -5.28
N GLY A 21 -2.80 -1.45 -4.72
CA GLY A 21 -1.39 -1.80 -4.83
C GLY A 21 -1.18 -3.04 -5.68
N HIS A 22 -0.42 -2.92 -6.77
CA HIS A 22 -0.01 -4.04 -7.62
C HIS A 22 1.46 -4.38 -7.40
N SER A 23 1.81 -5.67 -7.30
CA SER A 23 3.19 -6.12 -7.10
C SER A 23 3.87 -5.36 -5.94
N TYR A 24 5.01 -4.71 -6.16
CA TYR A 24 5.70 -3.89 -5.16
C TYR A 24 4.85 -2.73 -4.62
N GLY A 25 3.90 -2.21 -5.42
CA GLY A 25 2.97 -1.16 -5.00
C GLY A 25 2.12 -1.57 -3.79
N ALA A 26 1.92 -2.87 -3.55
CA ALA A 26 1.26 -3.37 -2.35
C ALA A 26 1.98 -2.96 -1.06
N LEU A 27 3.32 -3.00 -1.04
CA LEU A 27 4.11 -2.58 0.12
C LEU A 27 3.97 -1.08 0.38
N ILE A 28 3.91 -0.29 -0.69
CA ILE A 28 3.73 1.16 -0.63
C ILE A 28 2.37 1.52 -0.04
N VAL A 29 1.27 0.96 -0.58
CA VAL A 29 -0.09 1.30 -0.11
C VAL A 29 -0.36 0.77 1.31
N ARG A 30 0.24 -0.36 1.69
CA ARG A 30 0.20 -0.88 3.07
C ARG A 30 0.88 0.08 4.04
N LEU A 31 2.09 0.53 3.70
CA LEU A 31 2.82 1.51 4.52
C LEU A 31 2.09 2.86 4.59
N TYR A 32 1.46 3.30 3.50
CA TYR A 32 0.65 4.50 3.52
C TYR A 32 -0.55 4.35 4.46
N ALA A 33 -1.31 3.25 4.36
CA ALA A 33 -2.46 2.99 5.21
C ALA A 33 -2.09 2.83 6.69
N SER A 34 -0.93 2.23 7.00
CA SER A 34 -0.45 2.15 8.39
C SER A 34 -0.01 3.51 8.94
N THR A 35 0.49 4.40 8.08
CA THR A 35 0.95 5.74 8.46
C THR A 35 -0.23 6.72 8.62
N TYR A 36 -1.23 6.63 7.74
CA TYR A 36 -2.39 7.52 7.68
C TYR A 36 -3.72 6.75 7.77
N PRO A 37 -4.00 6.02 8.88
CA PRO A 37 -5.12 5.08 8.96
C PRO A 37 -6.50 5.73 8.88
N LYS A 38 -6.62 7.03 9.17
CA LYS A 38 -7.88 7.79 9.04
C LYS A 38 -8.17 8.24 7.62
N GLU A 39 -7.16 8.23 6.75
CA GLU A 39 -7.27 8.67 5.37
C GLU A 39 -7.49 7.52 4.40
N VAL A 40 -7.51 6.26 4.88
CA VAL A 40 -7.70 5.08 4.04
C VAL A 40 -8.90 4.29 4.50
N SER A 41 -9.88 4.12 3.61
CA SER A 41 -11.07 3.29 3.84
C SER A 41 -10.86 1.82 3.48
N GLY A 42 -9.87 1.52 2.62
CA GLY A 42 -9.58 0.15 2.24
C GLY A 42 -8.37 0.01 1.32
N LEU A 43 -7.89 -1.23 1.20
CA LEU A 43 -6.81 -1.63 0.31
C LEU A 43 -7.30 -2.70 -0.66
N VAL A 44 -6.89 -2.58 -1.92
CA VAL A 44 -7.00 -3.66 -2.92
C VAL A 44 -5.59 -4.07 -3.31
N LEU A 45 -5.26 -5.34 -3.09
CA LEU A 45 -3.93 -5.88 -3.35
C LEU A 45 -4.02 -6.86 -4.53
N ASN A 46 -3.41 -6.49 -5.65
CA ASN A 46 -3.40 -7.29 -6.87
C ASN A 46 -2.00 -7.87 -7.11
N ASP A 47 -1.89 -9.18 -7.23
CA ASP A 47 -0.61 -9.89 -7.43
C ASP A 47 0.53 -9.30 -6.57
N ALA A 48 0.23 -9.16 -5.29
CA ALA A 48 0.94 -8.28 -4.38
C ALA A 48 2.20 -8.94 -3.82
N LEU A 49 3.29 -8.16 -3.76
CA LEU A 49 4.39 -8.56 -2.88
C LEU A 49 3.92 -8.48 -1.42
N SER A 50 4.34 -9.47 -0.63
CA SER A 50 4.05 -9.55 0.79
C SER A 50 5.34 -9.76 1.58
N GLU A 51 5.29 -9.48 2.88
CA GLU A 51 6.42 -9.62 3.79
C GLU A 51 6.87 -11.09 3.89
N GLY A 52 5.97 -12.04 3.65
CA GLY A 52 6.27 -13.48 3.63
C GLY A 52 6.72 -14.02 2.27
N LEU A 53 7.02 -13.16 1.29
CA LEU A 53 7.45 -13.63 -0.03
C LEU A 53 8.75 -14.44 0.05
N GLN A 54 9.71 -14.02 0.89
CA GLN A 54 10.95 -14.77 1.07
C GLN A 54 10.69 -16.19 1.57
N ASP A 55 9.84 -16.32 2.58
CA ASP A 55 9.48 -17.62 3.16
C ASP A 55 8.73 -18.49 2.15
N ALA A 56 7.91 -17.88 1.28
CA ALA A 56 7.17 -18.59 0.24
C ALA A 56 8.07 -19.08 -0.91
N GLU A 57 9.22 -18.45 -1.15
CA GLU A 57 10.17 -18.86 -2.19
C GLU A 57 11.25 -19.82 -1.70
N THR A 58 11.48 -19.89 -0.38
CA THR A 58 12.36 -20.91 0.22
C THR A 58 11.56 -22.18 0.50
N PRO A 59 11.88 -23.34 -0.11
CA PRO A 59 11.21 -24.59 0.23
C PRO A 59 11.40 -24.92 1.73
N GLU A 60 10.35 -25.39 2.41
CA GLU A 60 10.53 -26.11 3.68
C GLU A 60 11.39 -27.35 3.39
N GLU A 61 12.57 -27.44 4.01
CA GLU A 61 13.44 -28.63 3.97
C GLU A 61 12.80 -29.84 4.65
#